data_AF-A0AAX6BDH7-F1
#
_entry.id   AF-A0AAX6BDH7-F1
#
_cell.length_a   1.000
_cell.length_b   1.000
_cell.length_c   1.000
_cell.angle_alpha   90.00
_cell.angle_beta   90.00
_cell.angle_gamma   90.00
#
_symmetry.space_group_name_H-M   'P 1'
#
loop_
_entity.id
_entity.type
_entity.pdbx_description
1 polymer ?
#
loop_
_entity_poly.entity_id
_entity_poly.type
_entity_poly.pdbx_seq_one_letter_code
_entity_poly.pdbx_strand_id
1 'polypeptide(L)'
;MIEENLFKLVDWFQLSRSSNGIYVIDITTNHVQSSDFSHRFDKEALLGADEFVTYSIHEMNRIGSLSTYEIVKKVVDEKGNLIVFAKPEFHQVEKD
;
A
#
# COMPACT_ATOMS: atom_id res chain seq x y z
N MET A 1 13.35 16.70 -6.82
CA MET A 1 14.08 15.66 -6.07
C MET A 1 13.16 15.12 -4.97
N ILE A 2 12.30 14.15 -5.27
CA ILE A 2 11.43 13.47 -4.27
C ILE A 2 11.93 12.03 -4.01
N GLU A 3 12.73 11.48 -4.92
CA GLU A 3 13.06 10.04 -4.93
C GLU A 3 14.04 9.58 -3.83
N GLU A 4 14.95 10.41 -3.34
CA GLU A 4 16.04 9.95 -2.46
C GLU A 4 15.62 9.66 -1.01
N ASN A 5 14.39 9.97 -0.61
CA ASN A 5 13.97 9.79 0.80
C ASN A 5 12.89 8.72 1.03
N LEU A 6 12.32 8.13 -0.02
CA LEU A 6 11.21 7.17 0.12
C LEU A 6 11.63 5.88 0.83
N PHE A 7 12.82 5.38 0.54
CA PHE A 7 13.35 4.15 1.13
C PHE A 7 13.60 4.23 2.64
N LYS A 8 13.66 5.44 3.22
CA LYS A 8 13.74 5.61 4.68
C LYS A 8 12.43 5.34 5.39
N LEU A 9 11.31 5.32 4.67
CA LEU A 9 9.98 5.00 5.21
C LEU A 9 9.73 3.49 5.26
N VAL A 10 10.62 2.67 4.70
CA VAL A 10 10.42 1.22 4.60
C VAL A 10 10.91 0.53 5.87
N ASP A 11 10.06 -0.30 6.48
CA ASP A 11 10.48 -1.24 7.52
C ASP A 11 11.23 -2.41 6.90
N TRP A 12 12.55 -2.22 6.71
CA TRP A 12 13.42 -3.25 6.16
C TRP A 12 13.53 -4.49 7.05
N PHE A 13 13.33 -4.36 8.37
CA PHE A 13 13.38 -5.51 9.27
C PHE A 13 12.19 -6.44 8.98
N GLN A 14 10.99 -5.90 8.81
CA GLN A 14 9.81 -6.67 8.40
C GLN A 14 10.01 -7.32 7.03
N LEU A 15 10.42 -6.56 6.02
CA LEU A 15 10.60 -7.07 4.65
C LEU A 15 11.70 -8.14 4.54
N SER A 16 12.78 -7.99 5.31
CA SER A 16 13.86 -8.99 5.31
C SER A 16 13.40 -10.38 5.74
N ARG A 17 12.26 -10.48 6.43
CA ARG A 17 11.69 -11.73 6.94
C ARG A 17 10.56 -12.27 6.07
N SER A 18 10.24 -11.62 4.96
CA SER A 18 9.21 -12.04 4.02
C SER A 18 9.79 -12.39 2.65
N SER A 19 8.99 -13.08 1.85
CA SER A 19 9.29 -13.43 0.47
C SER A 19 8.00 -13.42 -0.33
N ASN A 20 8.08 -12.95 -1.58
CA ASN A 20 6.94 -12.87 -2.49
C ASN A 20 5.71 -12.08 -1.99
N GLY A 21 5.85 -11.22 -0.98
CA GLY A 21 4.75 -10.40 -0.46
C GLY A 21 4.44 -9.16 -1.30
N ILE A 22 3.41 -8.43 -0.89
CA ILE A 22 3.05 -7.09 -1.37
C ILE A 22 3.02 -6.16 -0.16
N TYR A 23 3.83 -5.11 -0.18
CA TYR A 23 3.93 -4.15 0.90
C TYR A 23 3.67 -2.73 0.39
N VAL A 24 2.73 -2.04 1.03
CA VAL A 24 2.39 -0.65 0.70
C VAL A 24 3.03 0.27 1.72
N ILE A 25 3.73 1.28 1.21
CA ILE A 25 4.37 2.38 1.94
C ILE A 25 3.58 3.64 1.61
N ASP A 26 2.84 4.15 2.59
CA ASP A 26 2.26 5.49 2.47
C ASP A 26 3.39 6.54 2.61
N ILE A 27 3.51 7.39 1.60
CA ILE A 27 4.57 8.41 1.49
C ILE A 27 4.18 9.78 2.05
N THR A 28 2.94 9.92 2.51
CA THR A 28 2.42 11.15 3.11
C THR A 28 2.73 11.22 4.61
N THR A 29 3.14 10.11 5.21
CA THR A 29 3.65 10.02 6.57
C THR A 29 5.17 10.16 6.64
N ASN A 30 5.67 10.49 7.84
CA ASN A 30 7.10 10.56 8.17
C ASN A 30 7.58 9.34 8.99
N HIS A 31 6.76 8.28 9.07
CA HIS A 31 7.05 7.10 9.87
C HIS A 31 7.54 5.94 9.02
N VAL A 32 8.46 5.15 9.59
CA VAL A 32 8.86 3.85 9.05
C VAL A 32 7.69 2.89 9.18
N GLN A 33 7.30 2.25 8.08
CA GLN A 33 6.17 1.32 8.02
C GLN A 33 6.29 0.38 6.82
N SER A 34 5.56 -0.74 6.86
CA SER A 34 5.34 -1.61 5.70
C SER A 34 4.04 -2.40 5.87
N SER A 35 2.97 -1.90 5.24
CA SER A 35 1.65 -2.51 5.39
C SER A 35 1.51 -3.72 4.47
N ASP A 36 1.24 -4.89 5.03
CA ASP A 36 1.11 -6.14 4.26
C ASP A 36 -0.24 -6.19 3.53
N PHE A 37 -0.15 -6.25 2.21
CA PHE A 37 -1.27 -6.27 1.27
C PHE A 37 -1.32 -7.57 0.45
N SER A 38 -0.51 -8.57 0.82
CA SER A 38 -0.32 -9.82 0.05
C SER A 38 -1.61 -10.62 -0.14
N HIS A 39 -2.58 -10.48 0.75
CA HIS A 39 -3.87 -11.17 0.67
C HIS A 39 -5.01 -10.30 0.11
N ARG A 40 -4.69 -9.08 -0.34
CA ARG A 40 -5.68 -8.13 -0.87
C ARG A 40 -5.61 -7.96 -2.37
N PHE A 41 -4.44 -8.21 -2.97
CA PHE A 41 -4.19 -7.93 -4.38
C PHE A 41 -3.42 -9.05 -5.05
N ASP A 42 -3.68 -9.20 -6.36
CA ASP A 42 -2.79 -9.93 -7.26
C ASP A 42 -1.57 -9.06 -7.60
N LYS A 43 -0.39 -9.67 -7.57
CA LYS A 43 0.88 -8.93 -7.74
C LYS A 43 1.04 -8.40 -9.17
N GLU A 44 0.69 -9.20 -10.18
CA GLU A 44 0.83 -8.82 -11.59
C GLU A 44 -0.14 -7.70 -11.95
N ALA A 45 -1.38 -7.77 -11.44
CA ALA A 45 -2.34 -6.69 -11.58
C ALA A 45 -1.81 -5.38 -10.96
N LEU A 46 -1.23 -5.45 -9.77
CA LEU A 46 -0.70 -4.27 -9.07
C LEU A 46 0.59 -3.71 -9.73
N LEU A 47 1.41 -4.57 -10.35
CA LEU A 47 2.56 -4.14 -11.14
C LEU A 47 2.14 -3.26 -12.33
N GLY A 48 1.02 -3.59 -12.97
CA GLY A 48 0.49 -2.85 -14.12
C GLY A 48 -0.39 -1.64 -13.79
N ALA A 49 -0.74 -1.43 -12.52
CA ALA A 49 -1.68 -0.38 -12.11
C ALA A 49 -0.99 0.93 -11.71
N ASP A 50 -1.54 2.08 -12.06
CA ASP A 50 -1.05 3.39 -11.59
C ASP A 50 -1.74 3.83 -10.29
N GLU A 51 -2.88 3.22 -9.97
CA GLU A 51 -3.65 3.46 -8.77
C GLU A 51 -4.35 2.18 -8.31
N PHE A 52 -4.73 2.12 -7.03
CA PHE A 52 -5.58 1.05 -6.51
C PHE A 52 -6.47 1.57 -5.39
N VAL A 53 -7.48 0.77 -5.05
CA VAL A 53 -8.47 1.13 -4.03
C VAL A 53 -8.61 -0.01 -3.04
N THR A 54 -8.71 0.32 -1.76
CA THR A 54 -9.20 -0.59 -0.73
C THR A 54 -10.49 -0.04 -0.14
N TYR A 55 -11.32 -0.94 0.36
CA TYR A 55 -12.49 -0.56 1.09
C TYR A 55 -12.64 -1.43 2.34
N SER A 56 -13.32 -0.90 3.34
CA SER A 56 -13.82 -1.68 4.46
C SER A 56 -15.27 -1.33 4.70
N ILE A 57 -16.08 -2.35 4.93
CA ILE A 57 -17.50 -2.18 5.22
C ILE A 57 -17.71 -2.65 6.65
N HIS A 58 -18.20 -1.76 7.51
CA HIS A 58 -18.68 -2.17 8.81
C HIS A 58 -20.07 -2.81 8.66
N GLU A 59 -20.24 -4.00 9.22
CA GLU A 59 -21.52 -4.73 9.18
C GLU A 59 -22.57 -4.07 10.09
N MET A 60 -22.13 -3.43 11.17
CA MET A 60 -22.99 -2.91 12.24
C MET A 60 -23.45 -1.46 12.05
N ASN A 61 -22.96 -0.75 11.02
CA ASN A 61 -23.42 0.60 10.70
C ASN A 61 -23.47 0.82 9.17
N ARG A 62 -24.08 1.93 8.75
CA ARG A 62 -24.18 2.30 7.32
C ARG A 62 -22.90 2.94 6.80
N ILE A 63 -21.80 2.95 7.57
CA ILE A 63 -20.57 3.68 7.22
C ILE A 63 -19.51 2.66 6.77
N GLY A 64 -19.02 2.84 5.56
CA GLY A 64 -17.81 2.21 5.04
C GLY A 64 -16.66 3.21 4.96
N SER A 65 -15.46 2.68 4.82
CA SER A 65 -14.30 3.46 4.40
C SER A 65 -13.84 3.03 3.02
N LEU A 66 -13.41 4.01 2.24
CA LEU A 66 -12.75 3.84 0.97
C LEU A 66 -11.39 4.54 1.07
N SER A 67 -10.34 3.87 0.62
CA SER A 67 -9.02 4.47 0.49
C SER A 67 -8.53 4.27 -0.92
N THR A 68 -8.29 5.36 -1.63
CA THR A 68 -7.64 5.37 -2.94
C THR A 68 -6.13 5.55 -2.72
N TYR A 69 -5.33 4.99 -3.61
CA TYR A 69 -3.87 5.03 -3.52
C TYR A 69 -3.30 5.37 -4.90
N GLU A 70 -2.73 6.57 -5.03
CA GLU A 70 -1.93 6.96 -6.21
C GLU A 70 -0.54 6.32 -6.07
N ILE A 71 -0.15 5.44 -7.00
CA ILE A 71 1.17 4.79 -6.95
C ILE A 71 2.23 5.74 -7.51
N VAL A 72 3.22 6.03 -6.67
CA VAL A 72 4.36 6.90 -7.02
C VAL A 72 5.55 6.08 -7.50
N LYS A 73 5.79 4.92 -6.88
CA LYS A 73 6.92 4.05 -7.23
C LYS A 73 6.63 2.60 -6.88
N LYS A 74 7.17 1.69 -7.68
CA LYS A 74 7.18 0.25 -7.43
C LYS A 74 8.61 -0.25 -7.45
N VAL A 75 8.93 -1.16 -6.55
CA VAL A 75 10.23 -1.86 -6.50
C VAL A 75 9.96 -3.32 -6.20
N VAL A 76 10.62 -4.23 -6.91
CA VAL A 76 10.63 -5.65 -6.57
C VAL A 76 12.01 -5.96 -6.02
N ASP A 77 12.07 -6.49 -4.79
CA ASP A 77 13.34 -6.89 -4.18
C ASP A 77 13.82 -8.28 -4.67
N GLU A 78 15.01 -8.68 -4.24
CA GLU A 78 15.60 -9.97 -4.59
C GLU A 78 14.81 -11.19 -4.06
N LYS A 79 13.93 -10.99 -3.08
CA LYS A 79 13.05 -12.03 -2.52
C LYS A 79 11.67 -12.04 -3.19
N GLY A 80 11.48 -11.24 -4.23
CA GLY A 80 10.24 -11.10 -4.97
C GLY A 80 9.16 -10.31 -4.23
N ASN A 81 9.49 -9.60 -3.15
CA ASN A 81 8.53 -8.71 -2.50
C ASN A 81 8.28 -7.49 -3.38
N LEU A 82 7.01 -7.20 -3.66
CA LEU A 82 6.60 -5.98 -4.32
C LEU A 82 6.41 -4.89 -3.26
N ILE A 83 7.23 -3.84 -3.34
CA ILE A 83 7.16 -2.65 -2.50
C ILE A 83 6.51 -1.54 -3.32
N VAL A 84 5.36 -1.07 -2.86
CA VAL A 84 4.56 -0.02 -3.52
C VAL A 84 4.58 1.23 -2.65
N PHE A 85 5.17 2.29 -3.17
CA PHE A 85 5.12 3.62 -2.57
C PHE A 85 3.92 4.36 -3.14
N ALA A 86 2.97 4.73 -2.28
CA ALA A 86 1.71 5.34 -2.71
C ALA A 86 1.31 6.53 -1.83
N LYS A 87 0.53 7.44 -2.40
CA LYS A 87 -0.19 8.48 -1.65
C LYS A 87 -1.62 8.03 -1.40
N PRO A 88 -2.01 7.73 -0.15
CA PRO A 88 -3.39 7.41 0.16
C PRO A 88 -4.26 8.67 0.22
N GLU A 89 -5.51 8.54 -0.19
CA GLU A 89 -6.59 9.47 0.11
C GLU A 89 -7.76 8.69 0.72
N PHE A 90 -8.32 9.22 1.82
CA PHE A 90 -9.35 8.55 2.60
C PHE A 90 -10.71 9.23 2.42
N HIS A 91 -11.72 8.40 2.15
CA HIS A 91 -13.11 8.83 2.03
C HIS A 91 -14.02 7.98 2.93
N GLN A 92 -14.94 8.62 3.63
CA GLN A 92 -16.05 7.92 4.25
C GLN A 92 -17.17 7.75 3.22
N VAL A 93 -17.78 6.58 3.20
CA VAL A 93 -18.88 6.27 2.27
C VAL A 93 -20.07 5.81 3.10
N GLU A 94 -21.23 6.41 2.88
CA GLU A 94 -22.48 5.99 3.50
C GLU A 94 -23.23 5.04 2.55
N LYS A 95 -23.76 3.93 3.08
CA LYS A 95 -24.62 3.00 2.33
C LYS A 95 -26.01 3.62 2.18
N ASP A 96 -26.46 3.75 0.94
CA ASP A 96 -27.84 4.15 0.59
C ASP A 96 -28.91 3.24 1.22
#